data_AF-A0A538AG83-F1
#
_entry.id   AF-A0A538AG83-F1
#
_cell.length_a   1.000
_cell.length_b   1.000
_cell.length_c   1.000
_cell.angle_alpha   90.00
_cell.angle_beta   90.00
_cell.angle_gamma   90.00
#
_symmetry.space_group_name_H-M   'P 1'
#
loop_
_entity.id
_entity.type
_entity.pdbx_description
1 polymer ?
#
loop_
_entity_poly.entity_id
_entity_poly.type
_entity_poly.pdbx_seq_one_letter_code
_entity_poly.pdbx_strand_id
1 'polypeptide(L)'
;MAEAPRIERTIEHVVSLRRAGAALADPRESRRLKRVERELQRAIGVGVPKRRAAAVLGVSVTALDKWIARGRLPVVRRPGSSREQIDADALLDLAEEVTRLREDGQTRALLAGAFERLAQEGRPRPKLRPNQPAPELREHYRRTTPSDRLREVAELSRVLTDLAARGANS
;
A
#
# COMPACT_ATOMS: atom_id res chain seq x y z
N MET A 1 -7.31 22.48 10.56
CA MET A 1 -7.99 22.58 9.25
C MET A 1 -6.92 22.86 8.18
N ALA A 2 -7.03 22.27 6.98
CA ALA A 2 -6.13 22.35 5.80
C ALA A 2 -5.08 21.24 5.53
N GLU A 3 -5.23 20.02 6.06
CA GLU A 3 -4.37 18.86 5.70
C GLU A 3 -5.07 17.84 4.75
N ALA A 4 -6.37 18.05 4.53
CA ALA A 4 -7.30 17.10 3.89
C ALA A 4 -7.24 16.97 2.35
N PRO A 5 -6.65 17.88 1.55
CA PRO A 5 -6.43 17.62 0.12
C PRO A 5 -5.01 17.11 -0.19
N ARG A 6 -4.14 16.95 0.82
CA ARG A 6 -2.72 16.64 0.58
C ARG A 6 -2.48 15.16 0.34
N ILE A 7 -3.06 14.29 1.17
CA ILE A 7 -2.81 12.83 1.08
C ILE A 7 -3.45 12.25 -0.18
N GLU A 8 -4.68 12.63 -0.49
CA GLU A 8 -5.43 12.21 -1.66
C GLU A 8 -4.66 12.57 -2.93
N ARG A 9 -4.25 13.84 -3.07
CA ARG A 9 -3.39 14.29 -4.19
C ARG A 9 -2.04 13.59 -4.23
N THR A 10 -1.45 13.29 -3.08
CA THR A 10 -0.17 12.59 -3.02
C THR A 10 -0.33 11.15 -3.51
N ILE A 11 -1.43 10.47 -3.17
CA ILE A 11 -1.76 9.14 -3.68
C ILE A 11 -1.96 9.20 -5.20
N GLU A 12 -2.73 10.17 -5.71
CA GLU A 12 -2.93 10.36 -7.15
C GLU A 12 -1.60 10.60 -7.90
N HIS A 13 -0.71 11.43 -7.33
CA HIS A 13 0.62 11.67 -7.90
C HIS A 13 1.49 10.41 -7.90
N VAL A 14 1.47 9.61 -6.83
CA VAL A 14 2.21 8.34 -6.76
C VAL A 14 1.71 7.37 -7.82
N VAL A 15 0.38 7.23 -7.98
CA VAL A 15 -0.20 6.37 -9.02
C VAL A 15 0.19 6.85 -10.41
N SER A 16 0.09 8.15 -10.67
CA SER A 16 0.50 8.75 -11.95
C SER A 16 1.97 8.48 -12.28
N LEU A 17 2.85 8.63 -11.27
CA LEU A 17 4.27 8.32 -11.38
C LEU A 17 4.51 6.84 -11.68
N ARG A 18 3.83 5.91 -11.00
CA ARG A 18 3.96 4.47 -11.29
C ARG A 18 3.59 4.12 -12.72
N ARG A 19 2.47 4.67 -13.21
CA ARG A 19 2.00 4.48 -14.59
C ARG A 19 3.02 5.02 -15.60
N ALA A 20 3.53 6.24 -15.40
CA ALA A 20 4.57 6.81 -16.25
C ALA A 20 5.88 5.99 -16.20
N GLY A 21 6.28 5.55 -15.00
CA GLY A 21 7.45 4.73 -14.75
C GLY A 21 7.43 3.37 -15.46
N ALA A 22 6.24 2.78 -15.63
CA ALA A 22 6.07 1.50 -16.34
C ALA A 22 6.27 1.63 -17.85
N ALA A 23 6.06 2.82 -18.43
CA ALA A 23 6.26 3.09 -19.86
C ALA A 23 7.69 3.52 -20.22
N LEU A 24 8.54 3.78 -19.22
CA LEU A 24 9.91 4.24 -19.41
C LEU A 24 10.87 3.09 -19.76
N ALA A 25 11.48 3.15 -20.94
CA ALA A 25 12.51 2.20 -21.37
C ALA A 25 13.88 2.44 -20.71
N ASP A 26 14.19 3.68 -20.30
CA ASP A 26 15.49 4.02 -19.68
C ASP A 26 15.56 3.56 -18.21
N PRO A 27 16.48 2.64 -17.86
CA PRO A 27 16.68 2.18 -16.49
C PRO A 27 17.16 3.26 -15.50
N ARG A 28 17.78 4.35 -15.96
CA ARG A 28 18.23 5.46 -15.10
C ARG A 28 17.06 6.34 -14.69
N GLU A 29 16.24 6.76 -15.64
CA GLU A 29 15.04 7.54 -15.37
C GLU A 29 14.01 6.74 -14.56
N SER A 30 13.82 5.45 -14.86
CA SER A 30 12.98 4.56 -14.02
C SER A 30 13.44 4.51 -12.56
N ARG A 31 14.76 4.48 -12.31
CA ARG A 31 15.31 4.53 -10.95
C ARG A 31 15.09 5.87 -10.26
N ARG A 32 15.22 6.98 -10.98
CA ARG A 32 14.96 8.33 -10.46
C ARG A 32 13.50 8.47 -10.03
N LEU A 33 12.59 7.97 -10.86
CA LEU A 33 11.15 8.02 -10.64
C LEU A 33 10.74 7.16 -9.42
N LYS A 34 11.29 5.95 -9.30
CA LYS A 34 11.14 5.10 -8.10
C LYS A 34 11.65 5.76 -6.81
N ARG A 35 12.64 6.65 -6.89
CA ARG A 35 13.13 7.38 -5.71
C ARG A 35 12.10 8.40 -5.23
N VAL A 36 11.52 9.16 -6.16
CA VAL A 36 10.44 10.13 -5.86
C VAL A 36 9.21 9.41 -5.33
N GLU A 37 8.84 8.29 -5.94
CA GLU A 37 7.72 7.45 -5.48
C GLU A 37 7.89 7.05 -4.00
N ARG A 38 9.07 6.55 -3.62
CA ARG A 38 9.38 6.15 -2.23
C ARG A 38 9.34 7.33 -1.27
N GLU A 39 9.72 8.52 -1.71
CA GLU A 39 9.67 9.73 -0.88
C GLU A 39 8.23 10.14 -0.60
N LEU A 40 7.37 10.15 -1.63
CA LEU A 40 5.95 10.44 -1.48
C LEU A 40 5.23 9.37 -0.64
N GLN A 41 5.59 8.10 -0.80
CA GLN A 41 5.05 7.01 0.00
C GLN A 41 5.42 7.15 1.49
N ARG A 42 6.63 7.61 1.80
CA ARG A 42 7.01 7.95 3.19
C ARG A 42 6.18 9.09 3.76
N ALA A 43 5.85 10.10 2.92
CA ALA A 43 5.00 11.21 3.34
C ALA A 43 3.55 10.78 3.61
N ILE A 44 3.03 9.78 2.88
CA ILE A 44 1.73 9.14 3.17
C ILE A 44 1.79 8.39 4.50
N GLY A 45 2.91 7.74 4.78
CA GLY A 45 3.10 6.92 5.98
C GLY A 45 2.54 5.51 5.82
N VAL A 46 2.55 4.74 6.91
CA VAL A 46 2.20 3.30 6.87
C VAL A 46 0.70 3.02 6.71
N GLY A 47 -0.16 3.99 7.01
CA GLY A 47 -1.60 3.79 7.07
C GLY A 47 -2.40 5.03 6.71
N VAL A 48 -3.49 4.82 5.97
CA VAL A 48 -4.40 5.86 5.51
C VAL A 48 -5.76 5.71 6.21
N PRO A 49 -6.32 6.79 6.81
CA PRO A 49 -7.64 6.74 7.42
C PRO A 49 -8.72 6.26 6.43
N LYS A 50 -9.66 5.41 6.89
CA LYS A 50 -10.72 4.80 6.07
C LYS A 50 -11.49 5.81 5.21
N ARG A 51 -11.85 6.97 5.77
CA ARG A 51 -12.55 8.04 5.03
C ARG A 51 -11.75 8.54 3.83
N ARG A 52 -10.43 8.70 3.97
CA ARG A 52 -9.56 9.18 2.88
C ARG A 52 -9.36 8.08 1.82
N ALA A 53 -9.13 6.85 2.26
CA ALA A 53 -9.04 5.69 1.38
C ALA A 53 -10.32 5.50 0.54
N ALA A 54 -11.49 5.68 1.16
CA ALA A 54 -12.77 5.60 0.46
C ALA A 54 -12.90 6.70 -0.61
N ALA A 55 -12.49 7.93 -0.30
CA ALA A 55 -12.51 9.05 -1.24
C ALA A 55 -11.59 8.79 -2.45
N VAL A 56 -10.35 8.35 -2.22
CA VAL A 56 -9.38 8.00 -3.28
C VAL A 56 -9.93 6.93 -4.23
N LEU A 57 -10.58 5.90 -3.68
CA LEU A 57 -11.13 4.81 -4.48
C LEU A 57 -12.49 5.16 -5.12
N GLY A 58 -13.11 6.27 -4.72
CA GLY A 58 -14.44 6.67 -5.17
C GLY A 58 -15.56 5.78 -4.65
N VAL A 59 -15.44 5.28 -3.41
CA VAL A 59 -16.36 4.31 -2.81
C VAL A 59 -16.91 4.83 -1.48
N SER A 60 -18.01 4.23 -0.99
CA SER A 60 -18.47 4.51 0.36
C SER A 60 -17.58 3.86 1.41
N VAL A 61 -17.47 4.47 2.59
CA VAL A 61 -16.76 3.89 3.75
C VAL A 61 -17.36 2.53 4.13
N THR A 62 -18.68 2.37 4.02
CA THR A 62 -19.36 1.10 4.28
C THR A 62 -18.95 0.00 3.31
N ALA A 63 -18.74 0.33 2.03
CA ALA A 63 -18.22 -0.64 1.05
C ALA A 63 -16.78 -1.04 1.39
N LEU A 64 -15.96 -0.06 1.77
CA LEU A 64 -14.59 -0.29 2.23
C LEU A 64 -14.55 -1.21 3.47
N ASP A 65 -15.40 -0.97 4.47
CA ASP A 65 -15.50 -1.80 5.67
C ASP A 65 -15.90 -3.25 5.34
N LYS A 66 -16.82 -3.46 4.38
CA LYS A 66 -17.17 -4.81 3.91
C LYS A 66 -15.98 -5.53 3.29
N TRP A 67 -15.06 -4.84 2.62
CA TRP A 67 -13.87 -5.45 2.05
C TRP A 67 -12.81 -5.79 3.09
N ILE A 68 -12.63 -4.91 4.08
CA ILE A 68 -11.77 -5.17 5.23
C ILE A 68 -12.26 -6.41 5.99
N ALA A 69 -13.57 -6.48 6.28
CA ALA A 69 -14.18 -7.62 6.96
C ALA A 69 -14.00 -8.94 6.18
N ARG A 70 -13.94 -8.87 4.85
CA ARG A 70 -13.66 -10.01 3.95
C ARG A 70 -12.16 -10.29 3.77
N GLY A 71 -11.28 -9.58 4.46
CA GLY A 71 -9.83 -9.75 4.36
C GLY A 71 -9.22 -9.31 3.03
N ARG A 72 -9.94 -8.54 2.21
CA ARG A 72 -9.48 -8.11 0.87
C ARG A 72 -8.53 -6.91 0.90
N LEU A 73 -8.60 -6.12 1.96
CA LEU A 73 -7.74 -4.97 2.19
C LEU A 73 -7.10 -5.08 3.58
N PRO A 74 -5.76 -5.13 3.67
CA PRO A 74 -5.09 -5.17 4.95
C PRO A 74 -5.23 -3.84 5.69
N VAL A 75 -5.36 -3.95 7.01
CA VAL A 75 -5.42 -2.80 7.92
C VAL A 75 -4.22 -2.80 8.85
N VAL A 76 -3.75 -1.60 9.15
CA VAL A 76 -2.71 -1.32 10.13
C VAL A 76 -3.31 -0.55 11.30
N ARG A 77 -2.78 -0.80 12.50
CA ARG A 77 -3.13 -0.02 13.69
C ARG A 77 -2.01 0.95 13.99
N ARG A 78 -2.37 2.22 14.20
CA ARG A 78 -1.40 3.21 14.66
C ARG A 78 -1.11 2.95 16.16
N PRO A 79 0.15 2.85 16.59
CA PRO A 79 0.48 2.74 18.01
C PRO A 79 -0.18 3.87 18.81
N GLY A 80 -0.83 3.54 19.93
CA GLY A 80 -1.55 4.48 20.78
C GLY A 80 -2.94 4.90 20.27
N SER A 81 -3.46 4.29 19.19
CA SER A 81 -4.80 4.55 18.67
C SER A 81 -5.58 3.25 18.44
N SER A 82 -6.83 3.21 18.90
CA SER A 82 -7.75 2.10 18.62
C SER A 82 -8.28 2.10 17.19
N ARG A 83 -8.08 3.18 16.43
CA ARG A 83 -8.59 3.32 15.06
C ARG A 83 -7.72 2.55 14.06
N GLU A 84 -8.38 1.70 13.29
CA GLU A 84 -7.79 1.00 12.15
C GLU A 84 -7.65 1.92 10.94
N GLN A 85 -6.52 1.79 10.27
CA GLN A 85 -6.19 2.48 9.02
C GLN A 85 -5.95 1.45 7.92
N ILE A 86 -6.20 1.83 6.67
CA ILE A 86 -5.88 0.98 5.52
C ILE A 86 -4.37 1.01 5.32
N ASP A 87 -3.76 -0.13 5.07
CA ASP A 87 -2.36 -0.18 4.69
C ASP A 87 -2.10 0.68 3.43
N ALA A 88 -1.12 1.58 3.51
CA ALA A 88 -0.87 2.52 2.43
C ALA A 88 -0.44 1.84 1.12
N ASP A 89 0.34 0.76 1.20
CA ASP A 89 0.88 0.09 0.02
C ASP A 89 -0.25 -0.65 -0.70
N ALA A 90 -1.07 -1.38 0.06
CA ALA A 90 -2.25 -2.04 -0.49
C ALA A 90 -3.25 -1.04 -1.12
N LEU A 91 -3.40 0.15 -0.53
CA LEU A 91 -4.25 1.19 -1.09
C LEU A 91 -3.69 1.73 -2.41
N LEU A 92 -2.38 1.99 -2.49
CA LEU A 92 -1.72 2.46 -3.70
C LEU A 92 -1.82 1.44 -4.84
N ASP A 93 -1.63 0.17 -4.52
CA ASP A 93 -1.73 -0.95 -5.45
C ASP A 93 -3.14 -1.04 -6.06
N LEU A 94 -4.17 -0.91 -5.22
CA LEU A 94 -5.56 -0.93 -5.66
C LEU A 94 -5.91 0.32 -6.48
N ALA A 95 -5.47 1.50 -6.04
CA ALA A 95 -5.72 2.75 -6.76
C ALA A 95 -5.06 2.76 -8.15
N GLU A 96 -3.86 2.19 -8.27
CA GLU A 96 -3.14 2.01 -9.53
C GLU A 96 -3.91 1.10 -10.49
N GLU A 97 -4.40 -0.05 -10.02
CA GLU A 97 -5.16 -0.98 -10.84
C GLU A 97 -6.51 -0.38 -11.29
N VAL A 98 -7.22 0.30 -10.39
CA VAL A 98 -8.48 0.97 -10.73
C VAL A 98 -8.24 2.06 -11.78
N THR A 99 -7.12 2.80 -11.68
CA THR A 99 -6.75 3.83 -12.67
C THR A 99 -6.45 3.20 -14.02
N ARG A 100 -5.66 2.12 -14.05
CA ARG A 100 -5.40 1.35 -15.27
C ARG A 100 -6.68 0.89 -15.95
N LEU A 101 -7.60 0.28 -15.20
CA LEU A 101 -8.87 -0.21 -15.76
C LEU A 101 -9.74 0.92 -16.33
N ARG A 102 -9.72 2.11 -15.72
CA ARG A 102 -10.40 3.30 -16.25
C ARG A 102 -9.76 3.77 -17.55
N GLU A 103 -8.43 3.81 -17.62
CA GLU A 103 -7.68 4.15 -18.85
C GLU A 103 -7.95 3.15 -19.98
N ASP A 104 -8.13 1.86 -19.64
CA ASP A 104 -8.54 0.80 -20.57
C ASP A 104 -10.04 0.90 -20.99
N GLY A 105 -10.74 1.95 -20.54
CA GLY A 105 -12.14 2.23 -20.91
C GLY A 105 -13.19 1.44 -20.14
N GLN A 106 -12.81 0.67 -19.10
CA GLN A 106 -13.81 0.03 -18.25
C GLN A 106 -14.53 1.06 -17.37
N THR A 107 -15.84 0.91 -17.28
CA THR A 107 -16.71 1.77 -16.45
C THR A 107 -17.48 0.98 -15.40
N ARG A 108 -17.54 -0.35 -15.53
CA ARG A 108 -18.27 -1.25 -14.62
C ARG A 108 -17.30 -2.23 -13.98
N ALA A 109 -17.64 -2.66 -12.75
CA ALA A 109 -16.91 -3.69 -12.00
C ALA A 109 -15.40 -3.42 -11.79
N LEU A 110 -14.94 -2.17 -11.91
CA LEU A 110 -13.54 -1.76 -11.79
C LEU A 110 -12.84 -2.35 -10.56
N LEU A 111 -13.47 -2.24 -9.39
CA LEU A 111 -12.87 -2.71 -8.14
C LEU A 111 -12.85 -4.23 -8.04
N ALA A 112 -13.84 -4.93 -8.60
CA ALA A 112 -13.84 -6.38 -8.63
C ALA A 112 -12.72 -6.90 -9.54
N GLY A 113 -12.62 -6.35 -10.76
CA GLY A 113 -11.54 -6.67 -11.69
C GLY A 113 -10.16 -6.31 -11.12
N ALA A 114 -10.07 -5.19 -10.38
CA ALA A 114 -8.84 -4.80 -9.74
C ALA A 114 -8.39 -5.78 -8.65
N PHE A 115 -9.31 -6.22 -7.78
CA PHE A 115 -9.01 -7.23 -6.77
C PHE A 115 -8.63 -8.59 -7.38
N GLU A 116 -9.27 -8.99 -8.48
CA GLU A 116 -8.94 -10.25 -9.16
C GLU A 116 -7.53 -10.22 -9.75
N ARG A 117 -7.17 -9.15 -10.45
CA ARG A 117 -5.82 -8.97 -11.01
C ARG A 117 -4.75 -8.91 -9.92
N LEU A 118 -4.99 -8.13 -8.87
CA LEU A 118 -4.06 -8.09 -7.74
C LEU A 118 -3.91 -9.47 -7.09
N ALA A 119 -4.99 -10.23 -6.93
CA ALA A 119 -4.92 -11.58 -6.39
C ALA A 119 -4.08 -12.53 -7.27
N GLN A 120 -4.18 -12.42 -8.60
CA GLN A 120 -3.34 -13.17 -9.54
C GLN A 120 -1.85 -12.79 -9.42
N GLU A 121 -1.56 -11.52 -9.14
CA GLU A 121 -0.20 -11.02 -8.88
C GLU A 121 0.32 -11.31 -7.45
N GLY A 122 -0.48 -11.99 -6.61
CA GLY A 122 -0.14 -12.23 -5.20
C GLY A 122 -0.20 -10.98 -4.32
N ARG A 123 -1.01 -9.99 -4.72
CA ARG A 123 -1.23 -8.71 -4.03
C ARG A 123 -2.66 -8.60 -3.48
N PRO A 124 -2.90 -7.78 -2.43
CA PRO A 124 -1.90 -7.05 -1.66
C PRO A 124 -0.99 -8.02 -0.89
N ARG A 125 0.30 -7.71 -0.84
CA ARG A 125 1.27 -8.58 -0.17
C ARG A 125 0.93 -8.64 1.33
N PRO A 126 0.83 -9.82 1.94
CA PRO A 126 0.60 -9.91 3.37
C PRO A 126 1.80 -9.31 4.10
N LYS A 127 1.61 -8.21 4.85
CA LYS A 127 2.66 -7.68 5.71
C LYS A 127 2.87 -8.60 6.90
N LEU A 128 4.08 -9.13 7.02
CA LEU A 128 4.53 -9.87 8.19
C LEU A 128 4.37 -9.00 9.44
N ARG A 129 3.71 -9.54 10.47
CA ARG A 129 3.59 -8.87 11.77
C ARG A 129 4.72 -9.32 12.69
N PRO A 130 5.22 -8.46 13.59
CA PRO A 130 6.10 -8.90 14.66
C PRO A 130 5.41 -10.02 15.44
N ASN A 131 6.08 -11.17 15.61
CA ASN A 131 5.60 -12.37 16.31
C ASN A 131 4.56 -13.24 15.57
N GLN A 132 4.66 -13.36 14.25
CA GLN A 132 3.84 -14.31 13.52
C GLN A 132 4.24 -15.77 13.84
N PRO A 133 3.29 -16.71 14.01
CA PRO A 133 3.61 -18.08 14.41
C PRO A 133 4.43 -18.81 13.33
N ALA A 134 5.36 -19.66 13.76
CA ALA A 134 6.34 -20.35 12.90
C ALA A 134 5.76 -21.13 11.68
N PRO A 135 4.54 -21.69 11.70
CA PRO A 135 3.92 -22.30 10.51
C PRO A 135 3.60 -21.26 9.42
N GLU A 136 3.12 -20.08 9.80
CA GLU A 136 2.78 -19.00 8.86
C GLU A 136 4.04 -18.37 8.26
N LEU A 137 5.10 -18.21 9.06
CA LEU A 137 6.41 -17.76 8.57
C LEU A 137 7.01 -18.72 7.55
N ARG A 138 6.84 -20.04 7.75
CA ARG A 138 7.30 -21.06 6.81
C ARG A 138 6.52 -21.04 5.50
N GLU A 139 5.20 -20.87 5.58
CA GLU A 139 4.36 -20.75 4.39
C GLU A 139 4.68 -19.46 3.60
N HIS A 140 4.90 -18.36 4.31
CA HIS A 140 5.33 -17.09 3.71
C HIS A 140 6.69 -17.23 3.02
N TYR A 141 7.68 -17.82 3.71
CA TYR A 141 9.03 -18.05 3.16
C TYR A 141 9.01 -18.85 1.85
N ARG A 142 8.10 -19.82 1.73
CA ARG A 142 7.91 -20.63 0.52
C ARG A 142 7.27 -19.87 -0.64
N ARG A 143 6.46 -18.84 -0.36
CA ARG A 143 5.75 -18.04 -1.37
C ARG A 143 6.51 -16.80 -1.83
N THR A 144 7.53 -16.36 -1.09
CA THR A 144 8.33 -15.17 -1.41
C THR A 144 9.64 -15.51 -2.13
N THR A 145 10.02 -14.68 -3.11
CA THR A 145 11.33 -14.79 -3.77
C THR A 145 12.46 -14.26 -2.88
N PRO A 146 13.73 -14.63 -3.10
CA PRO A 146 14.87 -14.07 -2.37
C PRO A 146 14.92 -12.53 -2.38
N SER A 147 14.55 -11.91 -3.50
CA SER A 147 14.50 -10.45 -3.63
C SER A 147 13.36 -9.80 -2.85
N ASP A 148 12.21 -10.47 -2.73
CA ASP A 148 11.11 -10.01 -1.89
C ASP A 148 11.49 -10.05 -0.41
N ARG A 149 12.17 -11.13 0.02
CA ARG A 149 12.66 -11.27 1.41
C ARG A 149 13.66 -10.18 1.79
N LEU A 150 14.59 -9.83 0.88
CA LEU A 150 15.54 -8.74 1.13
C LEU A 150 14.85 -7.38 1.30
N ARG A 151 13.76 -7.14 0.57
CA ARG A 151 12.96 -5.92 0.70
C ARG A 151 12.23 -5.88 2.04
N GLU A 152 11.66 -7.00 2.46
CA GLU A 152 10.97 -7.12 3.75
C GLU A 152 11.92 -6.93 4.94
N VAL A 153 13.14 -7.50 4.87
CA VAL A 153 14.17 -7.28 5.90
C VAL A 153 14.54 -5.80 6.00
N ALA A 154 14.64 -5.10 4.87
CA ALA A 154 14.91 -3.66 4.86
C ALA A 154 13.76 -2.84 5.49
N GLU A 155 12.51 -3.27 5.30
CA GLU A 155 11.34 -2.65 5.94
C GLU A 155 11.32 -2.89 7.46
N LEU A 156 11.56 -4.12 7.91
CA LEU A 156 11.64 -4.45 9.33
C LEU A 156 12.78 -3.70 10.04
N SER A 157 13.95 -3.62 9.39
CA SER A 157 15.09 -2.85 9.90
C SER A 157 14.73 -1.37 10.08
N ARG A 158 14.03 -0.77 9.11
CA ARG A 158 13.57 0.62 9.23
C ARG A 158 12.58 0.81 10.39
N VAL A 159 11.62 -0.10 10.55
CA VAL A 159 10.65 -0.05 11.66
C VAL A 159 11.34 -0.15 13.01
N LEU A 160 12.36 -1.03 13.14
CA LEU A 160 13.16 -1.14 14.36
C LEU A 160 13.96 0.15 14.64
N THR A 161 14.55 0.77 13.62
CA THR A 161 15.25 2.05 13.77
C THR A 161 14.30 3.17 14.23
N ASP A 162 13.11 3.24 13.65
CA ASP A 162 12.09 4.24 14.03
C ASP A 162 11.57 4.03 15.46
N LEU A 163 11.46 2.77 15.90
CA LEU A 163 11.09 2.43 17.28
C LEU A 163 12.21 2.81 18.27
N ALA A 164 13.46 2.51 17.94
CA ALA A 164 14.62 2.85 18.77
C ALA A 164 14.79 4.37 18.93
N ALA A 165 14.62 5.14 17.84
CA ALA A 165 14.70 6.60 17.87
C ALA A 165 13.58 7.25 18.71
N ARG A 166 12.45 6.57 18.88
CA ARG A 166 11.33 7.05 19.71
C ARG A 166 11.44 6.63 21.16
N GLY A 167 11.98 5.46 21.46
CA GLY A 167 12.26 5.01 22.83
C GLY A 167 13.42 5.78 23.49
N ALA A 168 14.31 6.40 22.70
CA ALA A 168 15.38 7.26 23.22
C ALA A 168 14.91 8.68 23.59
N ASN A 169 13.68 9.08 23.22
CA ASN A 169 13.08 10.40 23.48
C ASN A 169 11.97 10.36 24.54
N SER A 170 11.88 9.26 25.29
CA SER A 170 10.93 9.01 26.39
C SER A 170 11.70 8.63 27.63
#